data_AF-A0A8S3K1Q2-F1
#
_entry.id   AF-A0A8S3K1Q2-F1
#
_cell.length_a   1.000
_cell.length_b   1.000
_cell.length_c   1.000
_cell.angle_alpha   90.00
_cell.angle_beta   90.00
_cell.angle_gamma   90.00
#
_symmetry.space_group_name_H-M   'P 1'
#
loop_
_entity.id
_entity.type
_entity.pdbx_description
1 polymer ?
#
loop_
_entity_poly.entity_id
_entity_poly.type
_entity_poly.pdbx_seq_one_letter_code
_entity_poly.pdbx_strand_id
1 'polypeptide(L)'
;LGKSSFEENNSPLDSALYFLALKKKSLLYNLYKHVQDAKMQDFFKNDFTEARWIKAAQNNAFALLGKHRFEHAAAFFLLAGKVRDAVEVIISNLHDIQLALLVA
;
A
#
# COMPACT_ATOMS: atom_id res chain seq x y z
N LEU A 1 12.05 -17.45 -4.64
CA LEU A 1 12.78 -16.16 -4.63
C LEU A 1 12.02 -15.06 -3.87
N GLY A 2 11.31 -15.38 -2.77
CA GLY A 2 10.39 -14.42 -2.10
C GLY A 2 10.75 -14.09 -0.65
N LYS A 3 11.99 -14.38 -0.21
CA LYS A 3 12.44 -14.12 1.17
C LYS A 3 13.48 -12.99 1.28
N SER A 4 14.05 -12.53 0.18
CA SER A 4 15.27 -11.69 0.21
C SER A 4 15.02 -10.19 0.04
N SER A 5 13.79 -9.74 -0.21
CA SER A 5 13.48 -8.30 -0.34
C SER A 5 12.79 -7.71 0.89
N PHE A 6 12.41 -8.55 1.87
CA PHE A 6 11.79 -8.09 3.12
C PHE A 6 12.81 -7.57 4.15
N GLU A 7 14.09 -7.95 4.03
CA GLU A 7 15.09 -7.73 5.08
C GLU A 7 16.00 -6.52 4.83
N GLU A 8 16.03 -5.94 3.62
CA GLU A 8 17.05 -4.93 3.28
C GLU A 8 16.61 -3.46 3.39
N ASN A 9 15.33 -3.15 3.60
CA ASN A 9 14.89 -1.81 3.99
C ASN A 9 13.68 -1.87 4.92
N ASN A 10 13.91 -1.54 6.20
CA ASN A 10 12.98 -1.67 7.32
C ASN A 10 11.77 -0.70 7.30
N SER A 11 11.08 -0.52 6.17
CA SER A 11 9.81 0.21 6.14
C SER A 11 8.64 -0.78 6.13
N PRO A 12 7.79 -0.81 7.16
CA PRO A 12 6.52 -1.53 7.14
C PRO A 12 5.64 -1.27 5.90
N LEU A 13 5.88 -0.13 5.24
CA LEU A 13 5.17 0.31 4.05
C LEU A 13 5.53 -0.55 2.81
N ASP A 14 6.73 -1.13 2.76
CA ASP A 14 7.18 -1.99 1.65
C ASP A 14 6.36 -3.30 1.63
N SER A 15 5.92 -3.77 2.80
CA SER A 15 5.03 -4.93 2.93
C SER A 15 3.55 -4.60 2.66
N ALA A 16 3.20 -3.32 2.60
CA ALA A 16 1.80 -2.89 2.56
C ALA A 16 1.08 -3.28 1.27
N LEU A 17 1.78 -3.26 0.13
CA LEU A 17 1.20 -3.68 -1.14
C LEU A 17 0.73 -5.14 -1.07
N TYR A 18 1.58 -6.04 -0.57
CA TYR A 18 1.25 -7.45 -0.42
C TYR A 18 0.12 -7.70 0.59
N PHE A 19 0.15 -7.03 1.75
CA PHE A 19 -0.93 -7.20 2.74
C PHE A 19 -2.27 -6.66 2.25
N LEU A 20 -2.27 -5.56 1.49
CA LEU A 20 -3.49 -5.00 0.92
C LEU A 20 -4.01 -5.80 -0.27
N ALA A 21 -3.13 -6.35 -1.11
CA ALA A 21 -3.50 -7.30 -2.15
C ALA A 21 -4.22 -8.53 -1.56
N LEU A 22 -3.76 -9.00 -0.39
CA LEU A 22 -4.39 -10.09 0.35
C LEU A 22 -5.62 -9.66 1.18
N LYS A 23 -6.05 -8.40 1.11
CA LYS A 23 -7.15 -7.81 1.91
C LYS A 23 -6.93 -7.91 3.42
N LYS A 24 -5.67 -8.02 3.88
CA LYS A 24 -5.29 -8.16 5.29
C LYS A 24 -4.88 -6.82 5.92
N LYS A 25 -5.72 -5.79 5.80
CA LYS A 25 -5.46 -4.45 6.36
C LYS A 25 -5.13 -4.48 7.87
N SER A 26 -5.75 -5.37 8.64
CA SER A 26 -5.51 -5.50 10.08
C SER A 26 -4.04 -5.82 10.42
N LEU A 27 -3.32 -6.50 9.53
CA LEU A 27 -1.88 -6.76 9.70
C LEU A 27 -1.07 -5.48 9.63
N LEU A 28 -1.47 -4.51 8.80
CA LEU A 28 -0.79 -3.20 8.73
C LEU A 28 -0.96 -2.42 10.03
N TYR A 29 -2.17 -2.36 10.57
CA TYR A 29 -2.41 -1.71 11.87
C TYR A 29 -1.53 -2.32 12.98
N ASN A 30 -1.47 -3.66 13.05
CA ASN A 30 -0.65 -4.35 14.04
C ASN A 30 0.85 -4.16 13.81
N LEU A 31 1.31 -4.13 12.57
CA LEU A 31 2.70 -3.90 12.22
C LEU A 31 3.15 -2.48 12.61
N TYR A 32 2.34 -1.46 12.31
CA TYR A 32 2.64 -0.07 12.70
C TYR A 32 2.57 0.15 14.20
N LYS A 33 1.69 -0.58 14.91
CA LYS A 33 1.72 -0.62 16.38
C LYS A 33 3.04 -1.22 16.91
N HIS A 34 3.56 -2.27 16.27
CA HIS A 34 4.81 -2.91 16.70
C HIS A 34 6.02 -2.00 16.50
N VAL A 35 6.12 -1.32 15.35
CA VAL A 35 7.22 -0.39 15.06
C VAL A 35 7.07 1.01 15.70
N GLN A 36 6.05 1.20 16.55
CA GLN A 36 5.78 2.45 17.27
C GLN A 36 5.60 3.69 16.36
N ASP A 37 5.11 3.50 15.13
CA ASP A 37 4.75 4.61 14.25
C ASP A 37 3.29 5.01 14.49
N ALA A 38 3.10 5.90 15.47
CA ALA A 38 1.77 6.37 15.87
C ALA A 38 1.00 7.01 14.71
N LYS A 39 1.67 7.72 13.81
CA LYS A 39 1.03 8.43 12.69
C LYS A 39 0.41 7.43 11.70
N MET A 40 1.18 6.41 11.31
CA MET A 40 0.70 5.39 10.38
C MET A 40 -0.30 4.46 11.06
N GLN A 41 -0.11 4.14 12.35
CA GLN A 41 -1.08 3.38 13.13
C GLN A 41 -2.45 4.07 13.16
N ASP A 42 -2.50 5.37 13.48
CA ASP A 42 -3.74 6.15 13.51
C ASP A 42 -4.38 6.25 12.14
N PHE A 43 -3.56 6.41 11.09
CA PHE A 43 -4.07 6.44 9.72
C PHE A 43 -4.75 5.11 9.33
N PHE A 44 -4.08 3.98 9.57
CA PHE A 44 -4.62 2.66 9.23
C PHE A 44 -5.76 2.20 10.15
N LYS A 45 -5.97 2.84 11.31
CA LYS A 45 -7.11 2.60 12.19
C LYS A 45 -8.45 3.04 11.56
N ASN A 46 -8.43 4.04 10.67
CA ASN A 46 -9.64 4.63 10.09
C ASN A 46 -10.38 3.68 9.15
N ASP A 47 -11.67 3.95 8.92
CA ASP A 47 -12.50 3.19 7.98
C ASP A 47 -12.34 3.71 6.54
N PHE A 48 -11.74 2.90 5.66
CA PHE A 48 -11.53 3.25 4.25
C PHE A 48 -12.74 2.93 3.35
N THR A 49 -13.90 2.70 3.93
CA THR A 49 -15.19 2.75 3.22
C THR A 49 -15.80 4.15 3.26
N GLU A 50 -15.35 5.02 4.16
CA GLU A 50 -15.79 6.40 4.25
C GLU A 50 -15.11 7.29 3.19
N ALA A 51 -15.89 8.13 2.52
CA ALA A 51 -15.40 9.01 1.44
C ALA A 51 -14.20 9.89 1.87
N ARG A 52 -14.17 10.33 3.14
CA ARG A 52 -13.07 11.13 3.70
C ARG A 52 -11.74 10.35 3.67
N TRP A 53 -11.74 9.10 4.12
CA TRP A 53 -10.54 8.29 4.24
C TRP A 53 -10.11 7.68 2.91
N ILE A 54 -11.06 7.40 2.01
CA ILE A 54 -10.78 7.10 0.61
C ILE A 54 -10.01 8.25 -0.04
N LYS A 55 -10.49 9.50 0.12
CA LYS A 55 -9.81 10.68 -0.43
C LYS A 55 -8.42 10.88 0.18
N ALA A 56 -8.27 10.65 1.48
CA ALA A 56 -6.98 10.75 2.15
C ALA A 56 -5.97 9.71 1.63
N ALA A 57 -6.40 8.45 1.45
CA ALA A 57 -5.57 7.41 0.85
C ALA A 57 -5.18 7.75 -0.59
N GLN A 58 -6.14 8.23 -1.40
CA GLN A 58 -5.88 8.61 -2.78
C GLN A 58 -4.88 9.77 -2.89
N ASN A 59 -4.99 10.80 -2.03
CA ASN A 59 -4.02 11.90 -1.98
C ASN A 59 -2.62 11.41 -1.62
N ASN A 60 -2.51 10.48 -0.66
CA ASN A 60 -1.23 9.87 -0.30
C ASN A 60 -0.64 9.08 -1.48
N ALA A 61 -1.46 8.35 -2.23
CA ALA A 61 -1.02 7.63 -3.43
C ALA A 61 -0.40 8.58 -4.47
N PHE A 62 -1.07 9.69 -4.79
CA PHE A 62 -0.55 10.70 -5.71
C PHE A 62 0.73 11.37 -5.21
N ALA A 63 0.82 11.66 -3.90
CA ALA A 63 2.03 12.21 -3.31
C ALA A 63 3.22 11.23 -3.41
N LEU A 64 2.97 9.93 -3.35
CA LEU A 64 4.00 8.88 -3.50
C LEU A 64 4.41 8.69 -4.96
N LEU A 65 3.46 8.80 -5.91
CA LEU A 65 3.78 8.82 -7.35
C LEU A 65 4.74 9.95 -7.69
N GLY A 66 4.48 11.17 -7.20
CA GLY A 66 5.37 12.32 -7.41
C GLY A 66 6.77 12.13 -6.81
N LYS A 67 6.96 11.14 -5.92
CA LYS A 67 8.25 10.78 -5.31
C LYS A 67 8.86 9.51 -5.92
N HIS A 68 8.32 8.99 -7.02
CA HIS A 68 8.72 7.73 -7.64
C HIS A 68 8.66 6.52 -6.70
N ARG A 69 7.81 6.56 -5.67
CA ARG A 69 7.59 5.45 -4.72
C ARG A 69 6.40 4.61 -5.17
N PHE A 70 6.58 3.85 -6.26
CA PHE A 70 5.50 3.20 -6.99
C PHE A 70 4.79 2.08 -6.23
N GLU A 71 5.52 1.20 -5.54
CA GLU A 71 4.92 0.12 -4.73
C GLU A 71 3.99 0.68 -3.65
N HIS A 72 4.46 1.72 -2.97
CA HIS A 72 3.68 2.43 -1.97
C HIS A 72 2.46 3.13 -2.57
N ALA A 73 2.61 3.80 -3.71
CA ALA A 73 1.50 4.41 -4.40
C ALA A 73 0.41 3.38 -4.74
N ALA A 74 0.80 2.22 -5.31
CA ALA A 74 -0.11 1.13 -5.59
C ALA A 74 -0.82 0.63 -4.33
N ALA A 75 -0.11 0.47 -3.21
CA ALA A 75 -0.69 0.09 -1.93
C ALA A 75 -1.78 1.08 -1.47
N PHE A 76 -1.52 2.39 -1.56
CA PHE A 76 -2.51 3.41 -1.19
C PHE A 76 -3.69 3.50 -2.16
N PHE A 77 -3.50 3.25 -3.46
CA PHE A 77 -4.61 3.11 -4.39
C PHE A 77 -5.50 1.91 -4.05
N LEU A 78 -4.93 0.77 -3.66
CA LEU A 78 -5.70 -0.38 -3.17
C LEU A 78 -6.46 -0.06 -1.89
N LEU A 79 -5.82 0.65 -0.96
CA LEU A 79 -6.48 1.10 0.26
C LEU A 79 -7.66 2.04 -0.02
N ALA A 80 -7.57 2.84 -1.08
CA ALA A 80 -8.65 3.72 -1.55
C ALA A 80 -9.72 2.99 -2.41
N GLY A 81 -9.60 1.67 -2.60
CA GLY A 81 -10.49 0.90 -3.48
C GLY A 81 -10.30 1.17 -4.98
N LYS A 82 -9.20 1.83 -5.36
CA LYS A 82 -8.86 2.20 -6.75
C LYS A 82 -8.00 1.12 -7.41
N VAL A 83 -8.55 -0.07 -7.58
CA VAL A 83 -7.83 -1.25 -8.10
C VAL A 83 -7.21 -0.97 -9.49
N ARG A 84 -7.95 -0.32 -10.39
CA ARG A 84 -7.45 0.02 -11.74
C ARG A 84 -6.21 0.92 -11.68
N ASP A 85 -6.24 1.94 -10.83
CA ASP A 85 -5.12 2.86 -10.67
C ASP A 85 -3.90 2.14 -10.07
N ALA A 86 -4.11 1.22 -9.12
CA ALA A 86 -3.04 0.39 -8.56
C ALA A 86 -2.42 -0.54 -9.62
N VAL A 87 -3.24 -1.23 -10.40
CA VAL A 87 -2.78 -2.13 -11.48
C VAL A 87 -2.00 -1.36 -12.54
N GLU A 88 -2.48 -0.18 -12.94
CA GLU A 88 -1.79 0.68 -13.90
C GLU A 88 -0.41 1.09 -13.38
N VAL A 89 -0.29 1.48 -12.11
CA VAL A 89 1.00 1.81 -11.50
C VAL A 89 1.95 0.61 -11.53
N ILE A 90 1.45 -0.58 -11.20
CA ILE A 90 2.27 -1.81 -11.18
C ILE A 90 2.76 -2.17 -12.60
N ILE A 91 1.87 -2.17 -13.60
CA ILE A 91 2.25 -2.53 -14.97
C ILE A 91 3.20 -1.49 -15.56
N SER A 92 2.86 -0.21 -15.45
CA SER A 92 3.54 0.86 -16.16
C SER A 92 4.82 1.35 -15.49
N ASN A 93 5.01 1.10 -14.18
CA ASN A 93 6.20 1.56 -13.45
C ASN A 93 7.01 0.41 -12.83
N LEU A 94 6.35 -0.62 -12.30
CA LEU A 94 7.05 -1.77 -11.70
C LEU A 94 7.35 -2.88 -12.72
N HIS A 95 6.64 -2.89 -13.85
CA HIS A 95 6.78 -3.92 -14.90
C HIS A 95 6.54 -5.35 -14.37
N ASP A 96 5.73 -5.49 -13.32
CA ASP A 96 5.45 -6.77 -12.67
C ASP A 96 4.01 -7.24 -12.96
N ILE A 97 3.85 -8.01 -14.03
CA ILE A 97 2.55 -8.54 -14.45
C ILE A 97 1.99 -9.55 -13.43
N GLN A 98 2.85 -10.30 -12.74
CA GLN A 98 2.41 -11.29 -11.76
C GLN A 98 1.79 -10.58 -10.54
N LEU A 99 2.44 -9.51 -10.09
CA LEU A 99 1.91 -8.66 -9.03
C LEU A 99 0.62 -7.96 -9.47
N ALA A 100 0.54 -7.48 -10.71
CA ALA A 100 -0.68 -6.88 -11.25
C ALA A 100 -1.84 -7.89 -11.25
N LEU A 101 -1.59 -9.15 -11.65
CA LEU A 101 -2.58 -10.21 -11.64
C LEU A 101 -3.04 -10.59 -10.23
N LEU A 102 -2.13 -10.58 -9.25
CA LEU A 102 -2.45 -10.84 -7.85
C LEU A 102 -3.38 -9.77 -7.24
N VAL A 103 -3.27 -8.54 -7.74
CA VAL A 103 -3.96 -7.35 -7.23
C VAL A 103 -5.32 -7.10 -7.91
N ALA A 104 -5.47 -7.51 -9.17
CA ALA A 104 -6.66 -7.32 -10.00
C ALA A 104 -7.90 -8.10 -9.49
#